data_AF-A0A7L3PSG0-F1
#
_entry.id   AF-A0A7L3PSG0-F1
#
_cell.length_a   1.000
_cell.length_b   1.000
_cell.length_c   1.000
_cell.angle_alpha   90.00
_cell.angle_beta   90.00
_cell.angle_gamma   90.00
#
_symmetry.space_group_name_H-M   'P 1'
#
loop_
_entity.id
_entity.type
_entity.pdbx_description
1 polymer ?
#
loop_
_entity_poly.entity_id
_entity_poly.type
_entity_poly.pdbx_seq_one_letter_code
_entity_poly.pdbx_strand_id
1 'polypeptide(L)'
;MAEQGEKDPECQEYREYQRLEDCEEDSPPGDDEEELLLHVTEGPTARPLEALWGNTGVHGRTLKTGGWHRGVHLTLPSSLTTPYIYHFHQRNGFACVVLSDVLELVQFLFVVTFSTFLLCCVDYDVLFATRPLNQSHVPEHTKVTLPDAVLPAPQCARRIRGNGWLLFLLVLAGMVWLCRLVTALRRLVGYWEIRSFYIRALGIPADELCNHSWQSVQARLLALQRRQPLCVPRRELTELDIHHRILRFRNYTVALVNKSLLPVRFHLPLLGRVVFLTRGLQFNLELLLFRGPAALFQNTWSLRPQVKQAGTRRALAQGL
;
A
#
# COMPACT_ATOMS: atom_id res chain seq x y z
N MET A 1 -45.77 35.13 34.42
CA MET A 1 -45.57 33.67 34.42
C MET A 1 -44.53 33.39 33.35
N ALA A 2 -43.22 33.31 33.60
CA ALA A 2 -42.49 32.68 34.69
C ALA A 2 -42.97 31.24 34.94
N GLU A 3 -42.25 30.26 34.37
CA GLU A 3 -41.46 29.31 35.16
C GLU A 3 -40.41 28.60 34.31
N GLN A 4 -39.37 28.15 35.01
CA GLN A 4 -38.02 27.77 34.61
C GLN A 4 -37.90 26.25 34.42
N GLY A 5 -36.88 25.83 33.67
CA GLY A 5 -36.32 24.47 33.67
C GLY A 5 -35.03 24.52 32.84
N GLU A 6 -33.91 24.88 33.45
CA GLU A 6 -32.86 24.01 34.02
C GLU A 6 -32.05 23.27 32.93
N LYS A 7 -30.73 23.44 33.02
CA LYS A 7 -29.70 23.20 32.00
C LYS A 7 -29.33 21.72 31.85
N ASP A 8 -29.08 21.29 30.61
CA ASP A 8 -28.13 20.23 30.28
C ASP A 8 -26.99 20.83 29.42
N PRO A 9 -25.71 20.76 29.86
CA PRO A 9 -24.61 21.52 29.27
C PRO A 9 -23.67 20.64 28.42
N GLU A 10 -24.18 19.84 27.47
CA GLU A 10 -23.30 18.89 26.74
C GLU A 10 -23.67 18.67 25.26
N CYS A 11 -24.17 19.69 24.57
CA CYS A 11 -24.48 19.58 23.13
C CYS A 11 -24.17 20.82 22.28
N GLN A 12 -23.20 21.64 22.67
CA GLN A 12 -22.79 22.82 21.88
C GLN A 12 -21.28 23.04 21.75
N GLU A 13 -20.47 21.97 21.80
CA GLU A 13 -19.01 22.08 21.67
C GLU A 13 -18.46 21.27 20.49
N TYR A 14 -19.00 21.48 19.29
CA TYR A 14 -18.38 21.01 18.04
C TYR A 14 -18.61 21.98 16.89
N ARG A 15 -18.26 23.27 17.08
CA ARG A 15 -18.14 24.18 15.94
C ARG A 15 -17.31 25.44 16.21
N GLU A 16 -16.03 25.30 16.54
CA GLU A 16 -15.10 26.41 16.32
C GLU A 16 -13.65 25.90 16.16
N TYR A 17 -13.26 25.63 14.91
CA TYR A 17 -11.85 25.76 14.56
C TYR A 17 -11.59 27.26 14.45
N GLN A 18 -11.11 27.86 15.53
CA GLN A 18 -10.65 29.24 15.54
C GLN A 18 -9.48 29.31 14.55
N ARG A 19 -9.72 29.99 13.41
CA ARG A 19 -8.67 30.37 12.47
C ARG A 19 -7.76 31.31 13.25
N LEU A 20 -6.52 30.90 13.52
CA LEU A 20 -5.49 31.82 13.98
C LEU A 20 -5.46 32.98 12.98
N GLU A 21 -5.63 34.21 13.46
CA GLU A 21 -5.36 35.39 12.65
C GLU A 21 -3.91 35.29 12.20
N ASP A 22 -3.68 35.44 10.89
CA ASP A 22 -2.35 35.47 10.32
C ASP A 22 -1.63 36.67 10.97
N CYS A 23 -0.74 36.41 11.93
CA CYS A 23 0.25 37.40 12.30
C CYS A 23 1.04 37.70 11.03
N GLU A 24 0.96 38.93 10.52
CA GLU A 24 1.91 39.43 9.53
C GLU A 24 3.31 39.35 10.17
N GLU A 25 4.00 38.22 9.96
CA GLU A 25 5.43 38.10 10.20
C GLU A 25 6.14 38.87 9.09
N ASP A 26 6.28 40.18 9.32
CA ASP A 26 7.02 41.10 8.45
C ASP A 26 8.54 40.98 8.70
N SER A 27 9.04 39.74 8.77
CA SER A 27 10.46 39.43 8.88
C SER A 27 10.72 38.08 8.21
N PRO A 28 11.70 38.00 7.29
CA PRO A 28 12.02 36.76 6.62
C PRO A 28 12.43 35.70 7.67
N PRO A 29 12.01 34.43 7.51
CA PRO A 29 12.47 33.36 8.37
C PRO A 29 14.01 33.31 8.31
N GLY A 30 14.65 33.26 9.48
CA GLY A 30 16.09 33.06 9.54
C GLY A 30 16.47 31.76 8.82
N ASP A 31 17.63 31.76 8.17
CA ASP A 31 18.13 30.65 7.34
C ASP A 31 18.04 29.27 8.06
N ASP A 32 18.07 29.27 9.39
CA ASP A 32 18.00 28.09 10.26
C ASP A 32 16.63 27.38 10.28
N GLU A 33 15.50 28.09 10.12
CA GLU A 33 14.16 27.51 10.18
C GLU A 33 13.70 26.96 8.82
N GLU A 34 14.09 27.60 7.73
CA GLU A 34 13.97 27.01 6.39
C GLU A 34 14.84 25.76 6.28
N GLU A 35 16.05 25.76 6.86
CA GLU A 35 16.91 24.57 6.94
C GLU A 35 16.26 23.44 7.77
N LEU A 36 15.50 23.77 8.83
CA LEU A 36 14.81 22.78 9.66
C LEU A 36 13.67 22.05 8.93
N LEU A 37 12.98 22.72 8.01
CA LEU A 37 11.88 22.13 7.22
C LEU A 37 12.37 21.52 5.89
N LEU A 38 13.49 21.99 5.33
CA LEU A 38 13.99 21.56 4.02
C LEU A 38 15.25 20.68 4.06
N HIS A 39 15.91 20.53 5.21
CA HIS A 39 17.15 19.77 5.35
C HIS A 39 17.08 18.72 6.47
N VAL A 40 16.71 17.51 6.06
CA VAL A 40 17.18 16.30 6.75
C VAL A 40 18.57 16.01 6.18
N THR A 41 19.59 15.99 7.03
CA THR A 41 21.01 15.93 6.67
C THR A 41 21.40 14.79 5.73
N GLU A 42 22.27 15.09 4.76
CA GLU A 42 22.90 14.13 3.86
C GLU A 42 23.76 13.11 4.63
N GLY A 43 23.46 11.82 4.46
CA GLY A 43 24.34 10.70 4.81
C GLY A 43 24.93 10.09 3.53
N PRO A 44 26.06 9.37 3.61
CA PRO A 44 26.81 8.94 2.45
C PRO A 44 25.95 8.04 1.54
N THR A 45 26.00 8.36 0.26
CA THR A 45 25.34 7.75 -0.90
C THR A 45 25.03 6.26 -0.74
N ALA A 46 23.83 5.98 -0.22
CA ALA A 46 23.21 4.67 -0.33
C ALA A 46 22.65 4.52 -1.75
N ARG A 47 23.15 3.51 -2.49
CA ARG A 47 22.58 3.14 -3.78
C ARG A 47 21.09 2.81 -3.61
N PRO A 48 20.19 3.35 -4.44
CA PRO A 48 18.77 3.09 -4.34
C PRO A 48 18.47 1.61 -4.62
N LEU A 49 17.52 1.05 -3.86
CA LEU A 49 17.04 -0.33 -3.97
C LEU A 49 16.38 -0.64 -5.33
N GLU A 50 16.16 0.40 -6.15
CA GLU A 50 15.78 0.34 -7.58
C GLU A 50 16.89 -0.30 -8.46
N ALA A 51 18.16 -0.28 -8.03
CA ALA A 51 19.26 -0.89 -8.77
C ALA A 51 19.25 -2.44 -8.75
N LEU A 52 18.34 -3.05 -7.99
CA LEU A 52 18.08 -4.50 -8.02
C LEU A 52 17.03 -4.90 -9.08
N TRP A 53 16.46 -3.94 -9.82
CA TRP A 53 15.41 -4.20 -10.81
C TRP A 53 15.85 -4.17 -12.27
N GLY A 54 17.13 -3.94 -12.58
CA GLY A 54 17.62 -3.93 -13.95
C GLY A 54 19.09 -4.25 -14.06
N ASN A 55 19.42 -5.54 -14.18
CA ASN A 55 20.42 -6.04 -15.14
C ASN A 55 20.59 -7.56 -15.00
N THR A 56 20.15 -8.27 -16.03
CA THR A 56 20.67 -9.57 -16.44
C THR A 56 22.18 -9.44 -16.69
N GLY A 57 22.99 -10.15 -15.91
CA GLY A 57 24.45 -10.14 -16.08
C GLY A 57 25.12 -11.18 -15.20
N VAL A 58 25.30 -12.38 -15.76
CA VAL A 58 26.13 -13.46 -15.22
C VAL A 58 27.55 -12.93 -14.95
N HIS A 59 28.01 -12.95 -13.71
CA HIS A 59 29.43 -13.17 -13.36
C HIS A 59 29.57 -13.60 -11.90
N GLY A 60 29.98 -14.84 -11.72
CA GLY A 60 30.18 -15.45 -10.41
C GLY A 60 31.33 -14.84 -9.63
N ARG A 61 31.19 -14.84 -8.30
CA ARG A 61 32.33 -14.87 -7.38
C ARG A 61 31.94 -15.63 -6.11
N THR A 62 32.57 -16.79 -5.99
CA THR A 62 32.78 -17.72 -4.88
C THR A 62 32.37 -17.28 -3.47
N LEU A 63 31.49 -18.08 -2.89
CA LEU A 63 31.09 -18.09 -1.47
C LEU A 63 32.25 -18.64 -0.61
N LYS A 64 32.82 -17.82 0.29
CA LYS A 64 33.61 -18.33 1.42
C LYS A 64 32.69 -18.49 2.63
N THR A 65 32.56 -19.74 3.06
CA THR A 65 31.92 -20.21 4.28
C THR A 65 32.69 -19.74 5.51
N GLY A 66 31.99 -19.16 6.48
CA GLY A 66 32.57 -18.82 7.79
C GLY A 66 31.60 -18.16 8.76
N GLY A 67 31.22 -18.90 9.81
CA GLY A 67 30.98 -18.36 11.16
C GLY A 67 29.66 -17.65 11.45
N TRP A 68 28.63 -18.40 11.84
CA TRP A 68 27.34 -17.92 12.37
C TRP A 68 27.42 -17.39 13.82
N HIS A 69 28.46 -16.66 14.22
CA HIS A 69 28.53 -16.07 15.55
C HIS A 69 29.32 -14.75 15.53
N ARG A 70 28.71 -13.69 15.01
CA ARG A 70 29.03 -12.29 15.35
C ARG A 70 28.01 -11.35 14.72
N GLY A 71 27.34 -10.57 15.57
CA GLY A 71 26.63 -9.34 15.24
C GLY A 71 25.65 -9.41 14.07
N VAL A 72 24.36 -9.55 14.37
CA VAL A 72 23.32 -9.10 13.43
C VAL A 72 23.46 -7.59 13.31
N HIS A 73 24.36 -7.12 12.44
CA HIS A 73 24.25 -5.81 11.83
C HIS A 73 22.93 -5.86 11.06
N LEU A 74 21.83 -5.48 11.72
CA LEU A 74 20.62 -5.08 11.03
C LEU A 74 21.00 -3.82 10.26
N THR A 75 21.60 -3.99 9.07
CA THR A 75 21.72 -2.95 8.05
C THR A 75 20.33 -2.70 7.47
N LEU A 76 19.42 -2.23 8.32
CA LEU A 76 18.16 -1.66 7.92
C LEU A 76 18.38 -0.16 7.87
N PRO A 77 18.35 0.49 6.68
CA PRO A 77 18.41 1.94 6.61
C PRO A 77 17.25 2.52 7.41
N SER A 78 17.60 3.22 8.49
CA SER A 78 16.72 3.64 9.59
C SER A 78 15.65 4.66 9.20
N SER A 79 15.78 5.29 8.03
CA SER A 79 14.79 6.23 7.50
C SER A 79 13.59 5.52 6.86
N LEU A 80 13.78 4.31 6.32
CA LEU A 80 12.75 3.57 5.58
C LEU A 80 11.96 2.61 6.47
N THR A 81 12.46 2.24 7.64
CA THR A 81 11.83 1.20 8.48
C THR A 81 10.64 1.69 9.31
N THR A 82 10.62 2.95 9.75
CA THR A 82 9.57 3.45 10.65
C THR A 82 8.13 3.31 10.10
N PRO A 83 7.84 3.58 8.80
CA PRO A 83 6.51 3.37 8.25
C PRO A 83 6.14 1.89 8.14
N TYR A 84 7.10 1.01 7.85
CA TYR A 84 6.85 -0.44 7.81
C TYR A 84 6.63 -1.03 9.20
N ILE A 85 7.35 -0.56 10.22
CA ILE A 85 7.17 -0.93 11.62
C ILE A 85 5.76 -0.54 12.07
N TYR A 86 5.31 0.68 11.76
CA TYR A 86 3.95 1.15 12.04
C TYR A 86 2.90 0.31 11.32
N HIS A 87 3.05 0.07 10.02
CA HIS A 87 2.10 -0.74 9.26
C HIS A 87 2.00 -2.19 9.76
N PHE A 88 3.12 -2.77 10.23
CA PHE A 88 3.14 -4.10 10.81
C PHE A 88 2.38 -4.15 12.14
N HIS A 89 2.51 -3.13 12.99
CA HIS A 89 1.74 -2.98 14.22
C HIS A 89 0.24 -2.85 13.95
N GLN A 90 -0.14 -1.96 13.03
CA GLN A 90 -1.54 -1.71 12.65
C GLN A 90 -2.24 -2.90 12.01
N ARG A 91 -1.49 -3.87 11.45
CA ARG A 91 -2.04 -5.11 10.88
C ARG A 91 -2.08 -6.26 11.89
N ASN A 92 -1.93 -5.98 13.18
CA ASN A 92 -1.96 -6.97 14.27
C ASN A 92 -0.91 -8.10 14.10
N GLY A 93 0.22 -7.78 13.47
CA GLY A 93 1.37 -8.66 13.38
C GLY A 93 1.43 -9.59 12.16
N PHE A 94 2.41 -10.49 12.19
CA PHE A 94 2.84 -11.26 11.02
C PHE A 94 1.74 -12.20 10.49
N ALA A 95 1.08 -12.96 11.36
CA ALA A 95 0.12 -13.98 10.93
C ALA A 95 -1.06 -13.37 10.17
N CYS A 96 -1.63 -12.26 10.67
CA CYS A 96 -2.72 -11.55 10.02
C CYS A 96 -2.31 -10.98 8.66
N VAL A 97 -1.10 -10.42 8.56
CA VAL A 97 -0.55 -9.92 7.28
C VAL A 97 -0.41 -11.05 6.26
N VAL A 98 0.18 -12.17 6.66
CA VAL A 98 0.37 -13.33 5.76
C VAL A 98 -0.96 -13.90 5.33
N LEU A 99 -1.89 -14.07 6.27
CA LEU A 99 -3.23 -14.58 5.98
C LEU A 99 -3.95 -13.67 4.99
N SER A 100 -3.90 -12.36 5.18
CA SER A 100 -4.48 -11.39 4.24
C SER A 100 -3.88 -11.52 2.85
N ASP A 101 -2.55 -11.53 2.73
CA ASP A 101 -1.87 -11.64 1.42
C ASP A 101 -2.18 -12.99 0.73
N VAL A 102 -2.32 -14.09 1.49
CA VAL A 102 -2.72 -15.41 0.96
C VAL A 102 -4.18 -15.39 0.49
N LEU A 103 -5.09 -14.85 1.29
CA LEU A 103 -6.51 -14.77 0.92
C LEU A 103 -6.73 -13.90 -0.33
N GLU A 104 -5.98 -12.80 -0.49
CA GLU A 104 -6.03 -12.00 -1.72
C GLU A 104 -5.60 -12.79 -2.96
N LEU A 105 -4.54 -13.61 -2.86
CA LEU A 105 -4.07 -14.45 -3.97
C LEU A 105 -5.07 -15.56 -4.31
N VAL A 106 -5.68 -16.18 -3.28
CA VAL A 106 -6.73 -17.19 -3.44
C VAL A 106 -7.98 -16.57 -4.06
N GLN A 107 -8.38 -15.37 -3.62
CA GLN A 107 -9.54 -14.66 -4.17
C GLN A 107 -9.37 -14.38 -5.65
N PHE A 108 -8.20 -13.94 -6.11
CA PHE A 108 -7.94 -13.73 -7.53
C PHE A 108 -8.08 -15.03 -8.32
N LEU A 109 -7.45 -16.11 -7.84
CA LEU A 109 -7.51 -17.42 -8.50
C LEU A 109 -8.94 -17.95 -8.55
N PHE A 110 -9.70 -17.80 -7.46
CA PHE A 110 -11.10 -18.17 -7.37
C PHE A 110 -11.93 -17.43 -8.40
N VAL A 111 -11.83 -16.09 -8.47
CA VAL A 111 -12.62 -15.29 -9.42
C VAL A 111 -12.33 -15.69 -10.87
N VAL A 112 -11.06 -15.84 -11.25
CA VAL A 112 -10.67 -16.21 -12.62
C VAL A 112 -11.13 -17.63 -12.96
N THR A 113 -10.88 -18.59 -12.06
CA THR A 113 -11.21 -20.01 -12.29
C THR A 113 -12.72 -20.22 -12.31
N PHE A 114 -13.45 -19.64 -11.35
CA PHE A 114 -14.90 -19.76 -11.25
C PHE A 114 -15.60 -19.09 -12.42
N SER A 115 -15.16 -17.90 -12.85
CA SER A 115 -15.70 -17.25 -14.05
C SER A 115 -15.46 -18.09 -15.29
N THR A 116 -14.27 -18.67 -15.44
CA THR A 116 -13.94 -19.55 -16.57
C THR A 116 -14.78 -20.83 -16.56
N PHE A 117 -14.98 -21.41 -15.38
CA PHE A 117 -15.84 -22.57 -15.17
C PHE A 117 -17.28 -22.29 -15.61
N LEU A 118 -17.87 -21.17 -15.17
CA LEU A 118 -19.22 -20.78 -15.57
C LEU A 118 -19.33 -20.52 -17.08
N LEU A 119 -18.30 -19.96 -17.71
CA LEU A 119 -18.33 -19.64 -19.14
C LEU A 119 -18.15 -20.88 -20.05
N CYS A 120 -17.38 -21.88 -19.62
CA CYS A 120 -16.96 -22.98 -20.50
C CYS A 120 -17.39 -24.38 -20.06
N CYS A 121 -17.53 -24.62 -18.75
CA CYS A 121 -17.78 -25.95 -18.21
C CYS A 121 -19.26 -26.19 -17.84
N VAL A 122 -20.11 -25.17 -17.86
CA VAL A 122 -21.55 -25.31 -17.61
C VAL A 122 -22.33 -25.33 -18.92
N ASP A 123 -23.14 -26.37 -19.11
CA ASP A 123 -24.10 -26.47 -20.19
C ASP A 123 -25.44 -25.85 -19.77
N TYR A 124 -25.66 -24.60 -20.19
CA TYR A 124 -26.87 -23.86 -19.87
C TYR A 124 -28.12 -24.40 -20.58
N ASP A 125 -27.98 -25.11 -21.71
CA ASP A 125 -29.14 -25.66 -22.43
C ASP A 125 -29.78 -26.82 -21.64
N VAL A 126 -28.95 -27.63 -20.96
CA VAL A 126 -29.39 -28.69 -20.06
C VAL A 126 -29.89 -28.10 -18.74
N LEU A 127 -29.21 -27.07 -18.21
CA LEU A 127 -29.59 -26.40 -16.97
C LEU A 127 -30.95 -25.69 -17.05
N PHE A 128 -31.27 -25.08 -18.19
CA PHE A 128 -32.55 -24.39 -18.44
C PHE A 128 -33.61 -25.26 -19.14
N ALA A 129 -33.35 -26.57 -19.29
CA ALA A 129 -34.26 -27.53 -19.91
C ALA A 129 -34.70 -27.16 -21.35
N THR A 130 -33.85 -26.46 -22.10
CA THR A 130 -34.08 -26.08 -23.50
C THR A 130 -33.87 -27.26 -24.45
N ARG A 131 -33.15 -28.31 -24.02
CA ARG A 131 -32.96 -29.56 -24.74
C ARG A 131 -33.32 -30.76 -23.86
N PRO A 132 -34.15 -31.72 -24.34
CA PRO A 132 -34.30 -32.99 -23.66
C PRO A 132 -32.97 -33.76 -23.73
N LEU A 133 -32.60 -34.43 -22.64
CA LEU A 133 -31.46 -35.33 -22.64
C LEU A 133 -31.67 -36.38 -23.73
N ASN A 134 -30.72 -36.51 -24.66
CA ASN A 134 -30.69 -37.54 -25.72
C ASN A 134 -30.42 -38.95 -25.13
N GLN A 135 -31.05 -39.28 -24.01
CA GLN A 135 -31.10 -40.64 -23.50
C GLN A 135 -32.43 -41.23 -23.94
N SER A 136 -32.35 -42.01 -25.00
CA SER A 136 -33.46 -42.61 -25.74
C SER A 136 -34.35 -43.57 -24.95
N HIS A 137 -34.33 -43.60 -23.61
CA HIS A 137 -35.09 -44.59 -22.83
C HIS A 137 -35.15 -44.30 -21.31
N VAL A 138 -35.50 -43.11 -20.82
CA VAL A 138 -35.75 -42.86 -19.37
C VAL A 138 -36.90 -41.83 -19.15
N PRO A 139 -37.78 -42.00 -18.14
CA PRO A 139 -39.11 -41.35 -18.06
C PRO A 139 -39.10 -39.83 -17.83
N GLU A 140 -40.23 -39.21 -18.21
CA GLU A 140 -40.60 -37.77 -18.21
C GLU A 140 -40.30 -36.92 -16.96
N HIS A 141 -39.77 -37.47 -15.87
CA HIS A 141 -39.55 -36.75 -14.60
C HIS A 141 -38.21 -37.07 -13.93
N THR A 142 -37.14 -37.21 -14.71
CA THR A 142 -35.80 -37.27 -14.10
C THR A 142 -35.36 -35.85 -13.74
N LYS A 143 -35.34 -35.54 -12.43
CA LYS A 143 -34.88 -34.25 -11.93
C LYS A 143 -33.45 -34.02 -12.41
N VAL A 144 -33.25 -32.99 -13.24
CA VAL A 144 -31.91 -32.55 -13.67
C VAL A 144 -31.10 -32.23 -12.43
N THR A 145 -29.99 -32.93 -12.24
CA THR A 145 -29.10 -32.66 -11.13
C THR A 145 -28.00 -31.69 -11.57
N LEU A 146 -27.50 -30.86 -10.65
CA LEU A 146 -26.38 -29.93 -10.91
C LEU A 146 -25.18 -30.58 -11.62
N PRO A 147 -24.70 -31.80 -11.28
CA PRO A 147 -23.59 -32.42 -11.99
C PRO A 147 -23.91 -32.80 -13.44
N ASP A 148 -25.18 -32.99 -13.82
CA ASP A 148 -25.56 -33.31 -15.21
C ASP A 148 -25.36 -32.11 -16.14
N ALA A 149 -25.41 -30.89 -15.60
CA ALA A 149 -25.13 -29.66 -16.33
C ALA A 149 -23.63 -29.32 -16.41
N VAL A 150 -22.77 -30.05 -15.70
CA VAL A 150 -21.32 -29.81 -15.70
C VAL A 150 -20.64 -30.73 -16.71
N LEU A 151 -20.02 -30.13 -17.73
CA LEU A 151 -19.28 -30.85 -18.75
C LEU A 151 -18.07 -31.58 -18.15
N PRO A 152 -17.73 -32.79 -18.64
CA PRO A 152 -16.54 -33.50 -18.17
C PRO A 152 -15.27 -32.72 -18.51
N ALA A 153 -14.28 -32.78 -17.61
CA ALA A 153 -13.02 -32.03 -17.69
C ALA A 153 -12.33 -32.00 -19.08
N PRO A 154 -12.20 -33.12 -19.83
CA PRO A 154 -11.56 -33.09 -21.15
C PRO A 154 -12.36 -32.28 -22.20
N GLN A 155 -13.69 -32.29 -22.11
CA GLN A 155 -14.54 -31.50 -23.02
C GLN A 155 -14.46 -30.02 -22.69
N CYS A 156 -14.47 -29.65 -21.40
CA CYS A 156 -14.29 -28.26 -21.00
C CYS A 156 -12.91 -27.72 -21.43
N ALA A 157 -11.84 -28.50 -21.23
CA ALA A 157 -10.49 -28.11 -21.65
C ALA A 157 -10.39 -27.89 -23.17
N ARG A 158 -11.08 -28.71 -23.97
CA ARG A 158 -11.16 -28.53 -25.43
C ARG A 158 -11.89 -27.25 -25.81
N ARG A 159 -12.98 -26.90 -25.11
CA ARG A 159 -13.74 -25.66 -25.34
C ARG A 159 -12.92 -24.41 -24.99
N ILE A 160 -12.18 -24.45 -23.88
CA ILE A 160 -11.26 -23.38 -23.47
C ILE A 160 -10.16 -23.21 -24.53
N ARG A 161 -9.52 -24.32 -24.97
CA ARG A 161 -8.47 -24.27 -25.99
C ARG A 161 -8.98 -23.85 -27.37
N GLY A 162 -10.25 -24.14 -27.68
CA GLY A 162 -10.89 -23.71 -28.93
C GLY A 162 -11.15 -22.20 -28.99
N ASN A 163 -11.24 -21.51 -27.85
CA ASN A 163 -11.42 -20.06 -27.78
C ASN A 163 -10.08 -19.36 -27.54
N GLY A 164 -9.42 -18.96 -28.63
CA GLY A 164 -8.11 -18.28 -28.56
C GLY A 164 -8.10 -16.99 -27.73
N TRP A 165 -9.20 -16.22 -27.76
CA TRP A 165 -9.33 -14.99 -26.96
C TRP A 165 -9.39 -15.30 -25.45
N LEU A 166 -10.21 -16.28 -25.06
CA LEU A 166 -10.29 -16.72 -23.67
C LEU A 166 -8.95 -17.29 -23.18
N LEU A 167 -8.29 -18.10 -24.01
CA LEU A 167 -6.97 -18.63 -23.70
C LEU A 167 -5.94 -17.50 -23.48
N PHE A 168 -5.93 -16.48 -24.34
CA PHE A 168 -5.09 -15.30 -24.18
C PHE A 168 -5.36 -14.58 -22.85
N LEU A 169 -6.63 -14.34 -22.51
CA LEU A 169 -7.00 -13.70 -21.24
C LEU A 169 -6.57 -14.54 -20.02
N LEU A 170 -6.67 -15.87 -20.10
CA LEU A 170 -6.23 -16.78 -19.03
C LEU A 170 -4.72 -16.77 -18.85
N VAL A 171 -3.95 -16.72 -19.95
CA VAL A 171 -2.49 -16.61 -19.91
C VAL A 171 -2.09 -15.27 -19.27
N LEU A 172 -2.72 -14.17 -19.68
CA LEU A 172 -2.48 -12.86 -19.08
C LEU A 172 -2.81 -12.83 -17.58
N ALA A 173 -3.96 -13.39 -17.20
CA ALA A 173 -4.36 -13.51 -15.80
C ALA A 173 -3.36 -14.36 -15.00
N GLY A 174 -2.87 -15.47 -15.57
CA GLY A 174 -1.82 -16.30 -14.96
C GLY A 174 -0.51 -15.55 -14.77
N MET A 175 -0.08 -14.76 -15.75
CA MET A 175 1.11 -13.91 -15.64
C MET A 175 0.95 -12.84 -14.54
N VAL A 176 -0.20 -12.17 -14.48
CA VAL A 176 -0.51 -11.20 -13.42
C VAL A 176 -0.50 -11.87 -12.05
N TRP A 177 -1.11 -13.06 -11.93
CA TRP A 177 -1.12 -13.83 -10.69
C TRP A 177 0.30 -14.21 -10.25
N LEU A 178 1.14 -14.69 -11.18
CA LEU A 178 2.54 -15.02 -10.90
C LEU A 178 3.34 -13.79 -10.44
N CYS A 179 3.18 -12.65 -11.10
CA CYS A 179 3.79 -11.39 -10.67
C CYS A 179 3.33 -10.98 -9.27
N ARG A 180 2.03 -11.13 -8.95
CA ARG A 180 1.50 -10.88 -7.61
C ARG A 180 2.07 -11.84 -6.57
N LEU A 181 2.19 -13.13 -6.89
CA LEU A 181 2.79 -14.14 -6.02
C LEU A 181 4.25 -13.81 -5.72
N VAL A 182 5.07 -13.54 -6.74
CA VAL A 182 6.48 -13.16 -6.56
C VAL A 182 6.60 -11.90 -5.69
N THR A 183 5.74 -10.90 -5.92
CA THR A 183 5.73 -9.68 -5.12
C THR A 183 5.32 -9.98 -3.67
N ALA A 184 4.32 -10.82 -3.43
CA ALA A 184 3.91 -11.24 -2.10
C ALA A 184 5.03 -11.99 -1.36
N LEU A 185 5.74 -12.89 -2.05
CA LEU A 185 6.89 -13.60 -1.49
C LEU A 185 8.03 -12.64 -1.10
N ARG A 186 8.34 -11.64 -1.94
CA ARG A 186 9.33 -10.61 -1.58
C ARG A 186 8.90 -9.80 -0.36
N ARG A 187 7.62 -9.40 -0.29
CA ARG A 187 7.07 -8.70 0.88
C ARG A 187 7.14 -9.57 2.14
N LEU A 188 6.88 -10.87 2.03
CA LEU A 188 6.96 -11.81 3.15
C LEU A 188 8.35 -11.83 3.78
N VAL A 189 9.41 -11.83 2.97
CA VAL A 189 10.79 -11.75 3.46
C VAL A 189 11.00 -10.44 4.24
N GLY A 190 10.53 -9.30 3.72
CA GLY A 190 10.61 -8.03 4.44
C GLY A 190 9.83 -8.02 5.76
N TYR A 191 8.63 -8.60 5.80
CA TYR A 191 7.85 -8.74 7.03
C TYR A 191 8.51 -9.68 8.04
N TRP A 192 9.23 -10.69 7.58
CA TRP A 192 10.00 -11.57 8.45
C TRP A 192 11.14 -10.82 9.14
N GLU A 193 11.86 -9.97 8.42
CA GLU A 193 12.89 -9.11 9.00
C GLU A 193 12.31 -8.17 10.06
N ILE A 194 11.16 -7.56 9.78
CA ILE A 194 10.46 -6.69 10.73
C ILE A 194 10.01 -7.47 11.96
N ARG A 195 9.40 -8.65 11.80
CA ARG A 195 9.05 -9.54 12.92
C ARG A 195 10.27 -9.83 13.78
N SER A 196 11.39 -10.12 13.13
CA SER A 196 12.65 -10.41 13.81
C SER A 196 13.20 -9.21 14.58
N PHE A 197 13.02 -7.99 14.05
CA PHE A 197 13.33 -6.75 14.73
C PHE A 197 12.44 -6.52 15.96
N TYR A 198 11.12 -6.77 15.88
CA TYR A 198 10.23 -6.67 17.03
C TYR A 198 10.63 -7.62 18.18
N ILE A 199 10.93 -8.87 17.86
CA ILE A 199 11.30 -9.89 18.86
C ILE A 199 12.69 -9.61 19.44
N ARG A 200 13.70 -9.37 18.59
CA ARG A 200 15.11 -9.30 19.03
C ARG A 200 15.53 -7.91 19.53
N ALA A 201 15.02 -6.84 18.93
CA ALA A 201 15.41 -5.48 19.29
C ALA A 201 14.42 -4.85 20.28
N LEU A 202 13.11 -4.86 19.98
CA LEU A 202 12.09 -4.27 20.87
C LEU A 202 11.73 -5.14 22.08
N GLY A 203 12.07 -6.43 22.03
CA GLY A 203 11.74 -7.39 23.08
C GLY A 203 10.24 -7.63 23.21
N ILE A 204 9.48 -7.46 22.13
CA ILE A 204 8.03 -7.71 22.09
C ILE A 204 7.81 -9.05 21.37
N PRO A 205 7.32 -10.10 22.06
CA PRO A 205 7.00 -11.35 21.41
C PRO A 205 5.81 -11.16 20.47
N ALA A 206 5.72 -12.01 19.45
CA ALA A 206 4.71 -11.84 18.40
C ALA A 206 3.26 -11.95 18.93
N ASP A 207 3.05 -12.72 19.99
CA ASP A 207 1.73 -13.00 20.56
C ASP A 207 1.21 -11.84 21.42
N GLU A 208 2.11 -11.00 21.93
CA GLU A 208 1.76 -9.84 22.76
C GLU A 208 1.65 -8.54 21.95
N LEU A 209 1.95 -8.57 20.65
CA LEU A 209 1.93 -7.35 19.82
C LEU A 209 0.57 -6.65 19.85
N CYS A 210 -0.53 -7.41 19.90
CA CYS A 210 -1.90 -6.90 20.00
C CYS A 210 -2.19 -6.22 21.35
N ASN A 211 -1.45 -6.56 22.41
CA ASN A 211 -1.63 -6.00 23.75
C ASN A 211 -0.88 -4.66 23.91
N HIS A 212 0.00 -4.32 22.96
CA HIS A 212 0.79 -3.10 22.99
C HIS A 212 0.14 -1.99 22.17
N SER A 213 -0.10 -0.83 22.79
CA SER A 213 -0.48 0.38 22.06
C SER A 213 0.68 0.90 21.22
N TRP A 214 0.38 1.64 20.15
CA TRP A 214 1.41 2.26 19.31
C TRP A 214 2.37 3.14 20.12
N GLN A 215 1.86 3.88 21.11
CA GLN A 215 2.66 4.72 22.00
C GLN A 215 3.72 3.91 22.77
N SER A 216 3.35 2.72 23.24
CA SER A 216 4.29 1.83 23.94
C SER A 216 5.39 1.30 23.01
N VAL A 217 5.04 1.00 21.74
CA VAL A 217 6.00 0.56 20.71
C VAL A 217 6.93 1.71 20.32
N GLN A 218 6.38 2.91 20.16
CA GLN A 218 7.10 4.13 19.83
C GLN A 218 8.10 4.50 20.92
N ALA A 219 7.70 4.47 22.20
CA ALA A 219 8.60 4.74 23.33
C ALA A 219 9.78 3.76 23.37
N ARG A 220 9.53 2.46 23.10
CA ARG A 220 10.59 1.43 23.01
C ARG A 220 11.51 1.68 21.82
N LEU A 221 10.96 2.08 20.68
CA LEU A 221 11.74 2.42 19.49
C LEU A 221 12.69 3.61 19.77
N LEU A 222 12.20 4.66 20.43
CA LEU A 222 13.00 5.81 20.84
C LEU A 222 14.09 5.41 21.85
N ALA A 223 13.75 4.58 22.85
CA ALA A 223 14.71 4.09 23.82
C ALA A 223 15.83 3.23 23.19
N LEU A 224 15.50 2.43 22.18
CA LEU A 224 16.48 1.63 21.44
C LEU A 224 17.44 2.48 20.63
N GLN A 225 16.94 3.52 19.97
CA GLN A 225 17.77 4.41 19.18
C GLN A 225 18.81 5.16 20.04
N ARG A 226 18.48 5.48 21.30
CA ARG A 226 19.45 6.04 22.25
C ARG A 226 20.58 5.07 22.59
N ARG A 227 20.32 3.76 22.57
CA ARG A 227 21.29 2.70 22.90
C ARG A 227 22.09 2.22 21.70
N GLN A 228 21.48 2.22 20.52
CA GLN A 228 22.11 1.88 19.25
C GLN A 228 21.81 2.99 18.25
N PRO A 229 22.78 3.87 17.91
CA PRO A 229 22.58 4.87 16.88
C PRO A 229 22.41 4.15 15.55
N LEU A 230 21.16 3.98 15.13
CA LEU A 230 20.76 3.44 13.84
C LEU A 230 21.15 4.44 12.74
N CYS A 231 22.45 4.51 12.44
CA CYS A 231 23.08 5.16 11.28
C CYS A 231 22.49 6.53 10.86
N VAL A 232 22.14 7.41 11.80
CA VAL A 232 21.87 8.84 11.56
C VAL A 232 22.65 9.65 12.60
N PRO A 233 23.40 10.69 12.20
CA PRO A 233 24.13 11.52 13.15
C PRO A 233 23.22 12.23 14.15
N ARG A 234 23.41 11.90 15.43
CA ARG A 234 23.39 12.76 16.64
C ARG A 234 22.22 13.69 16.99
N ARG A 235 21.10 13.74 16.26
CA ARG A 235 19.88 14.39 16.79
C ARG A 235 18.97 13.34 17.43
N GLU A 236 18.55 13.57 18.67
CA GLU A 236 17.54 12.73 19.32
C GLU A 236 16.30 12.69 18.43
N LEU A 237 15.86 11.49 18.04
CA LEU A 237 14.64 11.37 17.27
C LEU A 237 13.47 11.75 18.18
N THR A 238 12.66 12.70 17.74
CA THR A 238 11.46 13.07 18.49
C THR A 238 10.29 12.17 18.07
N GLU A 239 9.26 12.16 18.92
CA GLU A 239 7.98 11.53 18.55
C GLU A 239 7.40 12.15 17.28
N LEU A 240 7.52 13.46 17.13
CA LEU A 240 7.05 14.21 15.98
C LEU A 240 7.76 13.78 14.69
N ASP A 241 9.07 13.51 14.74
CA ASP A 241 9.83 13.05 13.58
C ASP A 241 9.33 11.70 13.05
N ILE A 242 8.94 10.80 13.95
CA ILE A 242 8.36 9.51 13.57
C ILE A 242 7.03 9.73 12.84
N HIS A 243 6.17 10.61 13.37
CA HIS A 243 4.90 10.94 12.73
C HIS A 243 5.10 11.56 11.34
N HIS A 244 6.03 12.51 11.20
CA HIS A 244 6.35 13.11 9.91
C HIS A 244 6.87 12.10 8.89
N ARG A 245 7.65 11.10 9.32
CA ARG A 245 8.13 10.02 8.44
C ARG A 245 7.01 9.09 7.98
N ILE A 246 6.10 8.71 8.89
CA ILE A 246 4.98 7.82 8.58
C ILE A 246 3.96 8.53 7.67
N LEU A 247 3.64 9.78 8.00
CA LEU A 247 2.52 10.50 7.39
C LEU A 247 2.94 11.41 6.22
N ARG A 248 4.23 11.55 5.90
CA ARG A 248 4.75 12.48 4.87
C ARG A 248 3.84 12.61 3.64
N PHE A 249 3.64 11.52 2.91
CA PHE A 249 2.86 11.56 1.67
C PHE A 249 1.36 11.74 1.90
N ARG A 250 0.83 11.26 3.03
CA ARG A 250 -0.58 11.49 3.41
C ARG A 250 -0.83 12.96 3.72
N ASN A 251 0.08 13.61 4.45
CA ASN A 251 0.01 15.03 4.75
C ASN A 251 0.06 15.87 3.47
N TYR A 252 0.92 15.51 2.49
CA TYR A 252 0.90 16.16 1.17
C TYR A 252 -0.44 15.97 0.45
N THR A 253 -0.98 14.75 0.38
CA THR A 253 -2.27 14.51 -0.28
C THR A 253 -3.40 15.30 0.37
N VAL A 254 -3.46 15.33 1.70
CA VAL A 254 -4.45 16.14 2.45
C VAL A 254 -4.30 17.62 2.12
N ALA A 255 -3.07 18.14 2.13
CA ALA A 255 -2.81 19.54 1.78
C ALA A 255 -3.22 19.88 0.34
N LEU A 256 -2.90 19.02 -0.63
CA LEU A 256 -3.25 19.20 -2.04
C LEU A 256 -4.77 19.20 -2.27
N VAL A 257 -5.50 18.31 -1.59
CA VAL A 257 -6.97 18.26 -1.67
C VAL A 257 -7.59 19.48 -0.97
N ASN A 258 -7.14 19.83 0.23
CA ASN A 258 -7.67 20.96 1.00
C ASN A 258 -7.47 22.29 0.27
N LYS A 259 -6.29 22.48 -0.34
CA LYS A 259 -5.98 23.66 -1.17
C LYS A 259 -6.62 23.60 -2.56
N SER A 260 -7.45 22.59 -2.85
CA SER A 260 -8.13 22.41 -4.14
C SER A 260 -7.18 22.43 -5.35
N LEU A 261 -5.94 21.94 -5.15
CA LEU A 261 -4.93 21.84 -6.20
C LEU A 261 -5.15 20.60 -7.09
N LEU A 262 -5.91 19.63 -6.60
CA LEU A 262 -6.31 18.45 -7.37
C LEU A 262 -7.72 18.63 -7.93
N PRO A 263 -7.95 18.29 -9.21
CA PRO A 263 -9.25 18.40 -9.85
C PRO A 263 -10.16 17.25 -9.39
N VAL A 264 -10.64 17.31 -8.15
CA VAL A 264 -11.53 16.30 -7.56
C VAL A 264 -12.99 16.69 -7.62
N ARG A 265 -13.31 17.95 -7.96
CA ARG A 265 -14.68 18.47 -8.04
C ARG A 265 -15.03 18.75 -9.50
N PHE A 266 -16.10 18.10 -9.98
CA PHE A 266 -16.59 18.26 -11.34
C PHE A 266 -18.02 18.78 -11.33
N HIS A 267 -18.40 19.50 -12.38
CA HIS A 267 -19.78 19.92 -12.59
C HIS A 267 -20.36 19.14 -13.77
N LEU A 268 -21.33 18.27 -13.50
CA LEU A 268 -22.01 17.49 -14.51
C LEU A 268 -23.34 18.16 -14.88
N PRO A 269 -23.70 18.26 -16.17
CA PRO A 269 -24.85 19.04 -16.64
C PRO A 269 -26.21 18.56 -16.12
N LEU A 270 -26.31 17.35 -15.55
CA LEU A 270 -27.54 16.78 -14.98
C LEU A 270 -27.47 16.49 -13.48
N LEU A 271 -26.28 16.27 -12.93
CA LEU A 271 -26.08 15.85 -11.54
C LEU A 271 -25.57 16.98 -10.62
N GLY A 272 -25.22 18.14 -11.19
CA GLY A 272 -24.65 19.24 -10.43
C GLY A 272 -23.19 18.99 -10.05
N ARG A 273 -22.77 19.42 -8.86
CA ARG A 273 -21.38 19.27 -8.38
C ARG A 273 -21.16 17.87 -7.82
N VAL A 274 -20.21 17.14 -8.39
CA VAL A 274 -19.80 15.81 -7.92
C VAL A 274 -18.34 15.82 -7.47
N VAL A 275 -18.02 15.00 -6.47
CA VAL A 275 -16.64 14.78 -6.01
C VAL A 275 -16.19 13.42 -6.49
N PHE A 276 -15.13 13.38 -7.29
CA PHE A 276 -14.56 12.16 -7.85
C PHE A 276 -13.10 12.00 -7.41
N LEU A 277 -12.92 11.22 -6.34
CA LEU A 277 -11.61 10.79 -5.87
C LEU A 277 -11.65 9.30 -5.59
N THR A 278 -11.50 8.49 -6.64
CA THR A 278 -11.46 7.03 -6.52
C THR A 278 -10.09 6.56 -6.03
N ARG A 279 -10.04 5.34 -5.47
CA ARG A 279 -8.75 4.71 -5.09
C ARG A 279 -7.79 4.61 -6.28
N GLY A 280 -8.31 4.39 -7.48
CA GLY A 280 -7.52 4.35 -8.72
C GLY A 280 -6.93 5.71 -9.07
N LEU A 281 -7.73 6.79 -9.02
CA LEU A 281 -7.24 8.14 -9.26
C LEU A 281 -6.20 8.53 -8.20
N GLN A 282 -6.48 8.26 -6.92
CA GLN A 282 -5.53 8.50 -5.85
C GLN A 282 -4.20 7.77 -6.10
N PHE A 283 -4.24 6.50 -6.49
CA PHE A 283 -3.04 5.73 -6.82
C PHE A 283 -2.24 6.36 -7.97
N ASN A 284 -2.90 6.80 -9.04
CA ASN A 284 -2.24 7.44 -10.18
C ASN A 284 -1.61 8.79 -9.79
N LEU A 285 -2.30 9.59 -8.96
CA LEU A 285 -1.76 10.86 -8.45
C LEU A 285 -0.54 10.62 -7.55
N GLU A 286 -0.60 9.64 -6.64
CA GLU A 286 0.54 9.27 -5.80
C GLU A 286 1.71 8.75 -6.63
N LEU A 287 1.44 7.98 -7.69
CA LEU A 287 2.46 7.48 -8.60
C LEU A 287 3.13 8.64 -9.35
N LEU A 288 2.35 9.57 -9.89
CA LEU A 288 2.87 10.70 -10.66
C LEU A 288 3.66 11.68 -9.78
N LEU A 289 3.16 12.00 -8.59
CA LEU A 289 3.75 13.04 -7.74
C LEU A 289 4.88 12.52 -6.84
N PHE A 290 4.76 11.28 -6.32
CA PHE A 290 5.62 10.82 -5.22
C PHE A 290 6.49 9.60 -5.52
N ARG A 291 6.04 8.65 -6.36
CA ARG A 291 6.70 7.33 -6.49
C ARG A 291 7.27 6.99 -7.88
N GLY A 292 6.86 7.70 -8.92
CA GLY A 292 7.27 7.42 -10.30
C GLY A 292 8.70 7.89 -10.62
N PRO A 293 9.27 7.46 -11.76
CA PRO A 293 10.61 7.87 -12.20
C PRO A 293 10.71 9.37 -12.51
N ALA A 294 9.58 9.99 -12.88
CA ALA A 294 9.45 11.43 -13.10
C ALA A 294 8.85 12.18 -11.90
N ALA A 295 8.71 11.53 -10.74
CA ALA A 295 8.12 12.15 -9.56
C ALA A 295 8.98 13.31 -9.03
N LEU A 296 8.32 14.22 -8.31
CA LEU A 296 8.93 15.40 -7.68
C LEU A 296 10.00 15.03 -6.64
N PHE A 297 9.86 13.83 -6.06
CA PHE A 297 10.79 13.27 -5.10
C PHE A 297 11.92 12.53 -5.82
N GLN A 298 13.17 12.87 -5.49
CA GLN A 298 14.35 12.14 -6.00
C GLN A 298 14.53 10.81 -5.25
N ASN A 299 14.30 10.85 -3.95
CA ASN A 299 14.28 9.72 -3.04
C ASN A 299 13.00 9.77 -2.21
N THR A 300 12.67 8.74 -1.43
CA THR A 300 11.49 8.67 -0.54
C THR A 300 11.40 9.81 0.50
N TRP A 301 12.41 10.68 0.57
CA TRP A 301 12.54 11.69 1.60
C TRP A 301 13.01 13.06 1.16
N SER A 302 13.58 13.19 -0.04
CA SER A 302 14.09 14.47 -0.53
C SER A 302 13.43 14.82 -1.86
N LEU A 303 12.91 16.06 -1.92
CA LEU A 303 12.45 16.67 -3.16
C LEU A 303 13.65 16.96 -4.05
N ARG A 304 13.45 16.86 -5.36
CA ARG A 304 14.45 17.25 -6.34
C ARG A 304 14.84 18.72 -6.11
N PRO A 305 16.14 19.07 -6.12
CA PRO A 305 16.59 20.43 -5.84
C PRO A 305 16.03 21.44 -6.85
N GLN A 306 15.75 21.02 -8.09
CA GLN A 306 15.15 21.90 -9.10
C GLN A 306 13.76 22.40 -8.66
N VAL A 307 13.00 21.63 -7.88
CA VAL A 307 11.65 21.99 -7.43
C VAL A 307 11.70 23.09 -6.36
N LYS A 308 12.81 23.20 -5.63
CA LYS A 308 13.01 24.22 -4.59
C LYS A 308 13.34 25.60 -5.17
N GLN A 309 13.81 25.66 -6.41
CA GLN A 309 14.24 26.89 -7.05
C GLN A 309 13.06 27.57 -7.77
N ALA A 310 12.81 28.86 -7.47
CA ALA A 310 11.73 29.60 -8.12
C ALA A 310 11.98 29.81 -9.64
N GLY A 311 13.25 29.97 -10.04
CA GLY A 311 13.65 30.25 -11.43
C GLY A 311 13.33 29.13 -12.43
N THR A 312 13.27 27.88 -11.97
CA THR A 312 12.99 26.69 -12.80
C THR A 312 11.51 26.36 -12.91
N ARG A 313 10.62 27.10 -12.23
CA ARG A 313 9.19 26.77 -12.09
C ARG A 313 8.47 26.58 -13.42
N ARG A 314 8.73 27.44 -14.42
CA ARG A 314 8.08 27.33 -15.75
C ARG A 314 8.54 26.09 -16.52
N ALA A 315 9.84 25.80 -16.50
CA ALA A 315 10.38 24.63 -17.18
C ALA A 315 9.86 23.33 -16.54
N LEU A 316 9.76 23.30 -15.20
CA LEU A 316 9.19 22.16 -14.48
C LEU A 316 7.70 21.97 -14.75
N ALA A 317 6.92 23.05 -14.78
CA ALA A 317 5.49 22.98 -15.07
C ALA A 317 5.19 22.47 -16.49
N GLN A 318 6.12 22.65 -17.44
CA GLN A 318 5.98 22.11 -18.80
C GLN A 318 6.42 20.64 -18.92
N GLY A 319 7.27 20.17 -18.00
CA GLY A 319 7.76 18.79 -18.00
C GLY A 319 6.94 17.81 -17.15
N LEU A 320 6.00 18.31 -16.35
CA LEU A 320 5.04 17.55 -15.53
C LEU A 320 3.72 17.38 -16.26
#